data_AF-A0A5B0RA70-F1
#
_entry.id   AF-A0A5B0RA70-F1
#
_cell.length_a   1.000
_cell.length_b   1.000
_cell.length_c   1.000
_cell.angle_alpha   90.00
_cell.angle_beta   90.00
_cell.angle_gamma   90.00
#
_symmetry.space_group_name_H-M   'P 1'
#
loop_
_entity.id
_entity.type
_entity.pdbx_description
1 polymer ?
#
loop_
_entity_poly.entity_id
_entity_poly.type
_entity_poly.pdbx_seq_one_letter_code
_entity_poly.pdbx_strand_id
1 'polypeptide(L)'
;MAGLNRLFGTLSSLISTTTECTMVRKSPLLRHSQSPCASSSTSFIRSNSTLVIRPTLQTGLKRANRGTRGLPKIPSSEALGMLKSEDNHYLVTFLVGKKYKLMVDDQVTLPHIKDLKVGDLIKLTRITEVGSRNFTLRALGNGTVGHAKRETLSPAASKTLGWKAKKLGMDPAELSREARTVCFKPEIPHYLDEDLVHASAIVVEHTRGKMSTVIKKKRRKGYRKTIKNKPYYTRIRLCEIKVPTIQADSSQPRIPSMSADPSATHQSTITV
;
A
#
# COMPACT_ATOMS: atom_id res chain seq x y z
N MET A 1 -41.97 15.41 61.86
CA MET A 1 -43.01 16.46 61.81
C MET A 1 -42.54 17.54 60.84
N ALA A 2 -43.36 17.80 59.80
CA ALA A 2 -43.25 18.82 58.73
C ALA A 2 -41.99 18.77 57.83
N GLY A 3 -42.03 18.55 56.51
CA GLY A 3 -43.13 18.58 55.53
C GLY A 3 -43.23 19.96 54.84
N LEU A 4 -42.43 20.20 53.79
CA LEU A 4 -42.54 21.40 52.95
C LEU A 4 -42.48 21.00 51.47
N ASN A 5 -43.66 21.05 50.86
CA ASN A 5 -43.92 20.85 49.44
C ASN A 5 -43.48 22.08 48.64
N ARG A 6 -42.87 21.88 47.47
CA ARG A 6 -42.84 22.90 46.40
C ARG A 6 -43.34 22.30 45.09
N LEU A 7 -44.31 23.01 44.55
CA LEU A 7 -45.21 22.67 43.46
C LEU A 7 -44.49 22.65 42.10
N PHE A 8 -44.89 21.69 41.27
CA PHE A 8 -44.58 21.62 39.85
C PHE A 8 -45.46 22.61 39.08
N GLY A 9 -44.83 23.49 38.30
CA GLY A 9 -45.51 24.34 37.32
C GLY A 9 -45.58 23.65 35.97
N THR A 10 -46.78 23.24 35.57
CA THR A 10 -47.15 22.81 34.22
C THR A 10 -47.53 24.03 33.39
N LEU A 11 -46.96 24.16 32.19
CA LEU A 11 -47.48 25.05 31.14
C LEU A 11 -47.80 24.21 29.90
N SER A 12 -49.10 24.18 29.58
CA SER A 12 -49.72 23.55 28.43
C SER A 12 -50.07 24.59 27.37
N SER A 13 -49.73 24.27 26.11
CA SER A 13 -50.42 24.53 24.82
C SER A 13 -51.00 25.91 24.47
N LEU A 14 -50.84 26.33 23.19
CA LEU A 14 -51.90 26.55 22.16
C LEU A 14 -51.24 27.06 20.83
N ILE A 15 -51.28 26.28 19.73
CA ILE A 15 -52.02 26.47 18.44
C ILE A 15 -51.53 27.68 17.58
N SER A 16 -50.73 27.46 16.53
CA SER A 16 -51.05 27.27 15.08
C SER A 16 -51.49 28.52 14.30
N THR A 17 -50.70 28.89 13.28
CA THR A 17 -51.19 29.54 12.04
C THR A 17 -50.50 28.93 10.82
N THR A 18 -51.34 28.60 9.85
CA THR A 18 -51.07 27.90 8.59
C THR A 18 -50.71 28.90 7.49
N THR A 19 -49.71 28.59 6.66
CA THR A 19 -49.50 29.27 5.37
C THR A 19 -50.21 28.48 4.27
N GLU A 20 -51.16 29.15 3.63
CA GLU A 20 -52.04 28.65 2.57
C GLU A 20 -51.31 28.47 1.23
N CYS A 21 -51.63 27.37 0.55
CA CYS A 21 -51.33 27.15 -0.86
C CYS A 21 -52.54 27.59 -1.70
N THR A 22 -52.30 28.42 -2.71
CA THR A 22 -53.32 28.86 -3.68
C THR A 22 -53.57 27.79 -4.75
N MET A 23 -54.79 27.27 -4.78
CA MET A 23 -55.34 26.45 -5.85
C MET A 23 -56.20 27.32 -6.78
N VAL A 24 -55.88 27.35 -8.07
CA VAL A 24 -56.72 27.93 -9.12
C VAL A 24 -57.49 26.81 -9.81
N ARG A 25 -58.82 26.96 -9.95
CA ARG A 25 -59.68 26.05 -10.73
C ARG A 25 -60.80 26.82 -11.44
N LYS A 26 -60.94 26.58 -12.75
CA LYS A 26 -62.13 26.65 -13.65
C LYS A 26 -61.58 26.52 -15.10
N SER A 27 -62.12 25.79 -16.07
CA SER A 27 -63.38 25.04 -16.28
C SER A 27 -63.22 24.15 -17.56
N PRO A 28 -64.21 23.32 -17.97
CA PRO A 28 -64.03 22.10 -18.80
C PRO A 28 -64.44 22.24 -20.28
N LEU A 29 -64.22 21.20 -21.11
CA LEU A 29 -65.19 20.57 -22.05
C LEU A 29 -64.56 19.53 -23.02
N LEU A 30 -65.29 18.41 -23.23
CA LEU A 30 -65.32 17.46 -24.39
C LEU A 30 -64.08 16.56 -24.67
N ARG A 31 -64.13 15.31 -25.18
CA ARG A 31 -65.06 14.15 -25.24
C ARG A 31 -64.27 13.01 -25.94
N HIS A 32 -64.61 11.74 -25.69
CA HIS A 32 -64.30 10.50 -26.46
C HIS A 32 -62.86 9.89 -26.35
N SER A 33 -62.63 8.56 -26.29
CA SER A 33 -63.48 7.36 -26.12
C SER A 33 -62.64 6.09 -25.78
N GLN A 34 -63.27 5.13 -25.06
CA GLN A 34 -63.09 3.65 -25.10
C GLN A 34 -61.89 2.94 -24.40
N SER A 35 -62.13 2.55 -23.13
CA SER A 35 -62.13 1.19 -22.48
C SER A 35 -61.47 -0.05 -23.13
N PRO A 36 -61.39 -1.23 -22.43
CA PRO A 36 -60.83 -1.55 -21.11
C PRO A 36 -60.08 -2.92 -21.08
N CYS A 37 -59.32 -3.23 -20.03
CA CYS A 37 -59.40 -4.56 -19.39
C CYS A 37 -58.67 -4.57 -18.04
N ALA A 38 -59.48 -4.77 -17.00
CA ALA A 38 -59.07 -5.19 -15.68
C ALA A 38 -59.49 -6.65 -15.51
N SER A 39 -58.67 -7.43 -14.81
CA SER A 39 -59.18 -8.53 -13.99
C SER A 39 -58.21 -8.80 -12.86
N SER A 40 -58.62 -8.32 -11.69
CA SER A 40 -58.29 -8.83 -10.37
C SER A 40 -58.53 -10.35 -10.29
N SER A 41 -57.71 -11.06 -9.51
CA SER A 41 -58.22 -11.97 -8.46
C SER A 41 -57.09 -12.48 -7.56
N THR A 42 -57.30 -12.23 -6.28
CA THR A 42 -56.67 -12.82 -5.09
C THR A 42 -56.67 -14.36 -5.17
N SER A 43 -55.72 -15.13 -4.64
CA SER A 43 -55.53 -15.31 -3.20
C SER A 43 -54.62 -16.52 -2.86
N PHE A 44 -54.08 -16.47 -1.64
CA PHE A 44 -53.64 -17.56 -0.74
C PHE A 44 -52.34 -18.36 -0.93
N ILE A 45 -51.81 -18.66 0.25
CA ILE A 45 -50.52 -19.20 0.68
C ILE A 45 -50.40 -20.68 0.31
N ARG A 46 -49.23 -21.09 -0.20
CA ARG A 46 -48.72 -22.44 0.04
C ARG A 46 -47.20 -22.44 0.14
N SER A 47 -46.72 -22.62 1.36
CA SER A 47 -45.38 -23.07 1.70
C SER A 47 -45.17 -24.46 1.07
N ASN A 48 -44.08 -24.65 0.33
CA ASN A 48 -43.29 -25.88 0.40
C ASN A 48 -41.91 -25.67 -0.20
N SER A 49 -40.93 -26.10 0.57
CA SER A 49 -39.50 -26.06 0.32
C SER A 49 -39.08 -26.91 -0.86
N THR A 50 -38.20 -26.38 -1.71
CA THR A 50 -37.09 -27.14 -2.31
C THR A 50 -36.09 -26.15 -2.90
N LEU A 51 -35.04 -25.83 -2.12
CA LEU A 51 -33.89 -25.12 -2.65
C LEU A 51 -33.17 -26.07 -3.61
N VAL A 52 -33.42 -25.88 -4.91
CA VAL A 52 -32.57 -26.47 -5.96
C VAL A 52 -31.22 -25.74 -5.88
N ILE A 53 -30.27 -26.39 -5.23
CA ILE A 53 -28.87 -26.02 -5.21
C ILE A 53 -28.40 -26.04 -6.67
N ARG A 54 -28.27 -24.86 -7.27
CA ARG A 54 -27.60 -24.72 -8.57
C ARG A 54 -26.16 -25.19 -8.41
N PRO A 55 -25.65 -26.11 -9.24
CA PRO A 55 -24.23 -26.44 -9.22
C PRO A 55 -23.47 -25.18 -9.67
N THR A 56 -22.82 -24.51 -8.71
CA THR A 56 -21.90 -23.43 -9.02
C THR A 56 -20.74 -24.05 -9.79
N LEU A 57 -20.61 -23.72 -11.08
CA LEU A 57 -19.37 -23.88 -11.80
C LEU A 57 -18.30 -23.13 -11.02
N GLN A 58 -17.50 -23.87 -10.23
CA GLN A 58 -16.27 -23.34 -9.70
C GLN A 58 -15.39 -23.04 -10.91
N THR A 59 -15.38 -21.77 -11.33
CA THR A 59 -14.35 -21.23 -12.20
C THR A 59 -13.03 -21.37 -11.47
N GLY A 60 -12.39 -22.52 -11.65
CA GLY A 60 -10.99 -22.76 -11.33
C GLY A 60 -10.13 -21.93 -12.27
N LEU A 61 -10.19 -20.61 -12.14
CA LEU A 61 -9.09 -19.76 -12.52
C LEU A 61 -7.98 -20.09 -11.54
N LYS A 62 -7.19 -21.12 -11.86
CA LYS A 62 -5.85 -21.28 -11.30
C LYS A 62 -5.16 -19.97 -11.58
N ARG A 63 -5.10 -19.12 -10.56
CA ARG A 63 -4.34 -17.89 -10.54
C ARG A 63 -2.93 -18.31 -10.95
N ALA A 64 -2.58 -18.06 -12.21
CA ALA A 64 -1.27 -18.41 -12.72
C ALA A 64 -0.26 -17.82 -11.74
N ASN A 65 0.54 -18.68 -11.11
CA ASN A 65 1.69 -18.21 -10.37
C ASN A 65 2.51 -17.42 -11.38
N ARG A 66 2.41 -16.08 -11.36
CA ARG A 66 3.31 -15.17 -12.07
C ARG A 66 4.69 -15.21 -11.39
N GLY A 67 5.23 -16.41 -11.24
CA GLY A 67 6.61 -16.64 -10.89
C GLY A 67 7.36 -16.69 -12.20
N THR A 68 8.47 -15.96 -12.26
CA THR A 68 9.45 -15.88 -13.35
C THR A 68 10.12 -17.22 -13.71
N ARG A 69 9.50 -18.36 -13.38
CA ARG A 69 9.98 -19.71 -13.64
C ARG A 69 9.75 -20.05 -15.12
N GLY A 70 10.68 -19.63 -15.97
CA GLY A 70 10.70 -19.96 -17.40
C GLY A 70 11.16 -18.82 -18.32
N LEU A 71 11.48 -17.63 -17.78
CA LEU A 71 12.05 -16.56 -18.60
C LEU A 71 13.54 -16.83 -18.86
N PRO A 72 14.06 -16.53 -20.06
CA PRO A 72 15.49 -16.62 -20.34
C PRO A 72 16.28 -15.74 -19.36
N LYS A 73 17.35 -16.29 -18.78
CA LYS A 73 18.27 -15.53 -17.92
C LYS A 73 19.20 -14.71 -18.81
N ILE A 74 18.80 -13.49 -19.13
CA ILE A 74 19.63 -12.51 -19.84
C ILE A 74 20.72 -12.02 -18.85
N PRO A 75 21.99 -11.84 -19.28
CA PRO A 75 23.01 -11.23 -18.42
C PRO A 75 22.55 -9.85 -17.95
N SER A 76 22.87 -9.52 -16.69
CA SER A 76 22.38 -8.30 -16.03
C SER A 76 22.75 -7.02 -16.77
N SER A 77 23.91 -6.96 -17.42
CA SER A 77 24.37 -5.80 -18.19
C SER A 77 23.51 -5.53 -19.44
N GLU A 78 23.19 -6.57 -20.22
CA GLU A 78 22.36 -6.46 -21.43
C GLU A 78 20.92 -6.09 -21.07
N ALA A 79 20.37 -6.70 -20.02
CA ALA A 79 19.03 -6.40 -19.53
C ALA A 79 18.87 -4.93 -19.10
N LEU A 80 19.91 -4.32 -18.50
CA LEU A 80 19.91 -2.89 -18.16
C LEU A 80 19.95 -2.01 -19.41
N GLY A 81 20.68 -2.43 -20.45
CA GLY A 81 20.70 -1.77 -21.76
C GLY A 81 19.31 -1.71 -22.39
N MET A 82 18.59 -2.84 -22.41
CA MET A 82 17.22 -2.92 -22.94
C MET A 82 16.22 -2.10 -22.10
N LEU A 83 16.37 -2.10 -20.78
CA LEU A 83 15.53 -1.28 -19.91
C LEU A 83 15.74 0.22 -20.20
N LYS A 84 16.99 0.63 -20.44
CA LYS A 84 17.35 2.02 -20.72
C LYS A 84 16.94 2.49 -22.13
N SER A 85 16.87 1.60 -23.12
CA SER A 85 16.46 1.98 -24.49
C SER A 85 15.00 2.38 -24.59
N GLU A 86 14.17 1.94 -23.63
CA GLU A 86 12.77 2.35 -23.54
C GLU A 86 12.65 3.77 -22.97
N ASP A 87 11.60 4.49 -23.34
CA ASP A 87 11.41 5.92 -23.04
C ASP A 87 10.77 6.18 -21.67
N ASN A 88 9.81 5.34 -21.28
CA ASN A 88 8.99 5.51 -20.10
C ASN A 88 9.27 4.44 -19.06
N HIS A 89 9.72 4.88 -17.89
CA HIS A 89 9.97 4.02 -16.74
C HIS A 89 9.02 4.34 -15.60
N TYR A 90 8.56 3.30 -14.93
CA TYR A 90 7.94 3.38 -13.61
C TYR A 90 8.89 2.77 -12.59
N LEU A 91 8.80 3.23 -11.36
CA LEU A 91 9.46 2.59 -10.23
C LEU A 91 8.45 2.27 -9.14
N VAL A 92 8.85 1.35 -8.27
CA VAL A 92 8.09 1.01 -7.09
C VAL A 92 8.99 1.12 -5.88
N THR A 93 8.68 2.07 -5.00
CA THR A 93 9.52 2.48 -3.86
C THR A 93 8.75 2.44 -2.55
N PHE A 94 9.45 2.27 -1.44
CA PHE A 94 8.91 2.42 -0.09
C PHE A 94 9.18 3.81 0.45
N LEU A 95 8.11 4.58 0.65
CA LEU A 95 8.13 5.91 1.24
C LEU A 95 7.35 5.88 2.55
N VAL A 96 7.97 6.30 3.66
CA VAL A 96 7.34 6.38 4.99
C VAL A 96 6.57 5.09 5.37
N GLY A 97 7.15 3.93 5.06
CA GLY A 97 6.58 2.61 5.38
C GLY A 97 5.47 2.11 4.46
N LYS A 98 5.19 2.80 3.36
CA LYS A 98 4.20 2.39 2.34
C LYS A 98 4.83 2.29 0.97
N LYS A 99 4.34 1.34 0.16
CA LYS A 99 4.79 1.11 -1.21
C LYS A 99 4.02 2.01 -2.17
N TYR A 100 4.74 2.71 -3.04
CA TYR A 100 4.17 3.60 -4.06
C TYR A 100 4.73 3.21 -5.44
N LYS A 101 3.86 3.15 -6.45
CA LYS A 101 4.24 3.00 -7.86
C LYS A 101 4.16 4.36 -8.50
N LEU A 102 5.28 4.85 -9.02
CA LEU A 102 5.45 6.23 -9.49
C LEU A 102 6.10 6.23 -10.87
N MET A 103 5.66 7.14 -11.72
CA MET A 103 6.35 7.56 -12.94
C MET A 103 6.95 8.95 -12.74
N VAL A 104 7.81 9.35 -13.67
CA VAL A 104 8.37 10.71 -13.69
C VAL A 104 7.23 11.73 -13.69
N ASP A 105 7.40 12.81 -12.93
CA ASP A 105 6.42 13.88 -12.71
C ASP A 105 5.18 13.55 -11.89
N ASP A 106 5.01 12.30 -11.43
CA ASP A 106 3.93 11.96 -10.51
C ASP A 106 4.09 12.69 -9.17
N GLN A 107 2.98 13.22 -8.66
CA GLN A 107 2.91 13.85 -7.35
C GLN A 107 2.25 12.94 -6.31
N VAL A 108 2.94 12.75 -5.18
CA VAL A 108 2.51 11.85 -4.11
C VAL A 108 2.32 12.60 -2.82
N THR A 109 1.18 12.36 -2.17
CA THR A 109 0.94 12.84 -0.80
C THR A 109 1.42 11.81 0.21
N LEU A 110 2.42 12.17 0.99
CA LEU A 110 3.02 11.36 2.04
C LEU A 110 2.61 11.87 3.43
N PRO A 111 2.67 11.01 4.47
CA PRO A 111 2.68 11.50 5.85
C PRO A 111 3.77 12.56 6.04
N HIS A 112 3.53 13.53 6.93
CA HIS A 112 4.45 14.65 7.11
C HIS A 112 5.85 14.19 7.54
N ILE A 113 6.87 14.66 6.81
CA ILE A 113 8.29 14.46 7.10
C ILE A 113 8.81 15.78 7.66
N LYS A 114 9.39 15.76 8.87
CA LYS A 114 9.71 16.97 9.64
C LYS A 114 10.96 17.70 9.14
N ASP A 115 11.93 16.94 8.66
CA ASP A 115 13.29 17.45 8.39
C ASP A 115 13.49 17.92 6.95
N LEU A 116 12.43 17.84 6.13
CA LEU A 116 12.45 18.27 4.74
C LEU A 116 11.78 19.63 4.59
N LYS A 117 12.39 20.51 3.81
CA LYS A 117 11.84 21.80 3.38
C LYS A 117 11.30 21.70 1.96
N VAL A 118 10.45 22.67 1.59
CA VAL A 118 9.99 22.81 0.21
C VAL A 118 11.16 23.16 -0.69
N GLY A 119 11.29 22.45 -1.81
CA GLY A 119 12.41 22.58 -2.75
C GLY A 119 13.55 21.58 -2.52
N ASP A 120 13.56 20.86 -1.40
CA ASP A 120 14.62 19.87 -1.14
C ASP A 120 14.53 18.68 -2.11
N LEU A 121 15.69 18.18 -2.54
CA LEU A 121 15.83 16.99 -3.37
C LEU A 121 16.07 15.75 -2.51
N ILE A 122 15.21 14.74 -2.67
CA ILE A 122 15.22 13.47 -1.95
C ILE A 122 15.78 12.39 -2.88
N LYS A 123 16.88 11.74 -2.50
CA LYS A 123 17.35 10.50 -3.14
C LYS A 123 16.52 9.32 -2.63
N LEU A 124 15.94 8.54 -3.55
CA LEU A 124 15.14 7.37 -3.20
C LEU A 124 16.03 6.14 -2.98
N THR A 125 16.31 5.80 -1.73
CA THR A 125 17.11 4.60 -1.39
C THR A 125 16.31 3.29 -1.49
N ARG A 126 15.05 3.30 -1.08
CA ARG A 126 14.26 2.07 -0.91
C ARG A 126 13.46 1.72 -2.16
N ILE A 127 14.14 1.31 -3.23
CA ILE A 127 13.52 0.94 -4.51
C ILE A 127 13.40 -0.59 -4.58
N THR A 128 12.21 -1.11 -4.88
CA THR A 128 11.98 -2.56 -4.99
C THR A 128 11.96 -3.04 -6.44
N GLU A 129 11.44 -2.20 -7.34
CA GLU A 129 11.24 -2.53 -8.74
C GLU A 129 11.40 -1.27 -9.59
N VAL A 130 12.00 -1.42 -10.76
CA VAL A 130 12.00 -0.44 -11.85
C VAL A 130 11.58 -1.18 -13.10
N GLY A 131 10.65 -0.61 -13.85
CA GLY A 131 10.17 -1.25 -15.07
C GLY A 131 9.87 -0.25 -16.16
N SER A 132 9.92 -0.73 -17.38
CA SER A 132 9.36 -0.09 -18.55
C SER A 132 8.14 -0.90 -19.03
N ARG A 133 7.71 -0.64 -20.26
CA ARG A 133 6.63 -1.39 -20.90
C ARG A 133 6.93 -2.89 -21.01
N ASN A 134 8.16 -3.23 -21.42
CA ASN A 134 8.55 -4.59 -21.80
C ASN A 134 9.52 -5.25 -20.81
N PHE A 135 10.27 -4.45 -20.04
CA PHE A 135 11.32 -4.95 -19.16
C PHE A 135 11.07 -4.54 -17.70
N THR A 136 11.40 -5.42 -16.76
CA THR A 136 11.28 -5.12 -15.32
C THR A 136 12.50 -5.63 -14.56
N LEU A 137 13.14 -4.72 -13.85
CA LEU A 137 14.21 -4.99 -12.90
C LEU A 137 13.61 -5.03 -11.50
N ARG A 138 13.83 -6.12 -10.77
CA ARG A 138 13.29 -6.31 -9.43
C ARG A 138 14.37 -6.82 -8.51
N ALA A 139 14.38 -6.31 -7.28
CA ALA A 139 15.28 -6.77 -6.24
C ALA A 139 15.09 -8.28 -6.02
N LEU A 140 16.18 -9.03 -6.17
CA LEU A 140 16.20 -10.45 -5.86
C LEU A 140 16.21 -10.61 -4.35
N GLY A 141 15.11 -11.13 -3.82
CA GLY A 141 15.08 -11.65 -2.47
C GLY A 141 15.59 -13.07 -2.43
N ASN A 142 16.39 -13.41 -1.42
CA ASN A 142 16.80 -14.79 -1.15
C ASN A 142 15.61 -15.71 -0.76
N GLY A 143 14.37 -15.21 -0.81
CA GLY A 143 13.16 -15.93 -0.44
C GLY A 143 11.94 -15.35 -1.16
N THR A 144 10.96 -16.23 -1.37
CA THR A 144 9.71 -15.99 -2.10
C THR A 144 9.06 -14.64 -1.80
N VAL A 145 9.16 -13.69 -2.73
CA VAL A 145 8.31 -12.48 -2.72
C VAL A 145 6.93 -12.86 -3.25
N GLY A 146 6.17 -13.54 -2.40
CA GLY A 146 4.78 -13.89 -2.62
C GLY A 146 4.04 -13.76 -1.29
N HIS A 147 2.84 -13.18 -1.37
CA HIS A 147 1.87 -13.04 -0.29
C HIS A 147 2.11 -13.99 0.86
N ALA A 148 2.42 -13.46 2.05
CA ALA A 148 2.57 -14.13 3.34
C ALA A 148 2.29 -15.62 3.20
N LYS A 149 3.31 -16.36 2.76
CA LYS A 149 3.10 -17.77 2.43
C LYS A 149 2.75 -18.44 3.74
N ARG A 150 1.56 -19.05 3.81
CA ARG A 150 1.22 -19.98 4.88
C ARG A 150 2.26 -21.10 4.81
N GLU A 151 3.33 -20.96 5.55
CA GLU A 151 4.28 -22.03 5.77
C GLU A 151 3.63 -22.96 6.78
N THR A 152 2.86 -23.92 6.27
CA THR A 152 2.55 -25.13 7.02
C THR A 152 3.79 -25.99 6.91
N LEU A 153 4.49 -26.26 8.01
CA LEU A 153 5.47 -27.34 8.03
C LEU A 153 4.71 -28.61 7.62
N SER A 154 5.17 -29.31 6.59
CA SER A 154 4.51 -30.56 6.16
C SER A 154 4.37 -31.47 7.38
N PRO A 155 3.21 -32.09 7.65
CA PRO A 155 3.08 -33.03 8.75
C PRO A 155 4.15 -34.12 8.57
N ALA A 156 5.17 -34.12 9.43
CA ALA A 156 6.17 -35.16 9.39
C ALA A 156 5.49 -36.48 9.81
N ALA A 157 5.79 -37.58 9.11
CA ALA A 157 5.21 -38.88 9.42
C ALA A 157 5.46 -39.22 10.91
N SER A 158 4.44 -39.72 11.61
CA SER A 158 4.40 -39.86 13.08
C SER A 158 5.61 -40.59 13.68
N LYS A 159 6.19 -41.55 12.95
CA LYS A 159 7.40 -42.30 13.36
C LYS A 159 8.65 -41.42 13.45
N THR A 160 8.81 -40.45 12.55
CA THR A 160 9.94 -39.51 12.54
C THR A 160 9.80 -38.42 13.62
N LEU A 161 8.57 -38.04 13.96
CA LEU A 161 8.29 -37.06 15.02
C LEU A 161 8.72 -37.58 16.40
N GLY A 162 8.47 -38.85 16.71
CA GLY A 162 8.83 -39.43 18.01
C GLY A 162 10.35 -39.48 18.24
N TRP A 163 11.14 -39.83 17.22
CA TRP A 163 12.59 -39.80 17.31
C TRP A 163 13.12 -38.36 17.46
N LYS A 164 12.57 -37.42 16.68
CA LYS A 164 12.96 -36.01 16.73
C LYS A 164 12.60 -35.35 18.07
N ALA A 165 11.45 -35.69 18.65
CA ALA A 165 11.01 -35.28 19.99
C ALA A 165 12.02 -35.69 21.06
N LYS A 166 12.39 -36.99 21.08
CA LYS A 166 13.35 -37.54 22.03
C LYS A 166 14.74 -36.90 21.89
N LYS A 167 15.21 -36.68 20.66
CA LYS A 167 16.51 -36.04 20.41
C LYS A 167 16.57 -34.58 20.90
N LEU A 168 15.45 -33.86 20.87
CA LEU A 168 15.36 -32.45 21.27
C LEU A 168 14.85 -32.26 22.71
N GLY A 169 14.47 -33.33 23.41
CA GLY A 169 13.89 -33.24 24.76
C GLY A 169 12.55 -32.51 24.82
N MET A 170 11.80 -32.46 23.71
CA MET A 170 10.48 -31.80 23.62
C MET A 170 9.36 -32.83 23.63
N ASP A 171 8.20 -32.45 24.16
CA ASP A 171 7.02 -33.32 24.12
C ASP A 171 6.52 -33.51 22.67
N PRO A 172 6.17 -34.75 22.28
CA PRO A 172 5.72 -35.06 20.92
C PRO A 172 4.43 -34.30 20.54
N ALA A 173 3.62 -33.92 21.53
CA ALA A 173 2.45 -33.08 21.34
C ALA A 173 2.81 -31.64 20.96
N GLU A 174 3.90 -31.09 21.49
CA GLU A 174 4.38 -29.74 21.15
C GLU A 174 4.93 -29.69 19.72
N LEU A 175 5.68 -30.71 19.29
CA LEU A 175 6.15 -30.78 17.90
C LEU A 175 5.01 -30.92 16.88
N SER A 176 3.94 -31.61 17.25
CA SER A 176 2.72 -31.70 16.43
C SER A 176 1.99 -30.37 16.35
N ARG A 177 1.93 -29.62 17.46
CA ARG A 177 1.39 -28.26 17.52
C ARG A 177 2.24 -27.29 16.68
N GLU A 178 3.55 -27.37 16.79
CA GLU A 178 4.49 -26.55 16.01
C GLU A 178 4.39 -26.85 14.50
N ALA A 179 4.31 -28.14 14.12
CA ALA A 179 4.11 -28.53 12.73
C ALA A 179 2.78 -28.02 12.13
N ARG A 180 1.74 -27.88 12.96
CA ARG A 180 0.43 -27.35 12.57
C ARG A 180 0.34 -25.83 12.65
N THR A 181 1.27 -25.17 13.33
CA THR A 181 1.25 -23.73 13.56
C THR A 181 1.53 -23.01 12.24
N VAL A 182 0.58 -22.20 11.82
CA VAL A 182 0.74 -21.32 10.66
C VAL A 182 1.49 -20.09 11.11
N CYS A 183 2.76 -19.98 10.71
CA CYS A 183 3.49 -18.73 10.89
C CYS A 183 3.25 -17.83 9.66
N PHE A 184 2.87 -16.58 9.93
CA PHE A 184 2.98 -15.51 8.92
C PHE A 184 4.38 -14.94 9.03
N LYS A 185 5.27 -15.29 8.09
CA LYS A 185 6.56 -14.59 8.00
C LYS A 185 6.30 -13.20 7.42
N PRO A 186 6.70 -12.11 8.13
CA PRO A 186 6.63 -10.79 7.54
C PRO A 186 7.52 -10.76 6.29
N GLU A 187 6.94 -10.36 5.16
CA GLU A 187 7.69 -10.18 3.92
C GLU A 187 8.72 -9.07 4.15
N ILE A 188 10.00 -9.44 4.25
CA ILE A 188 11.10 -8.46 4.29
C ILE A 188 11.22 -7.89 2.88
N PRO A 189 10.97 -6.60 2.65
CA PRO A 189 11.13 -6.01 1.33
C PRO A 189 12.60 -6.01 0.95
N HIS A 190 12.89 -6.53 -0.25
CA HIS A 190 14.21 -6.44 -0.85
C HIS A 190 14.29 -5.16 -1.69
N TYR A 191 15.46 -4.53 -1.63
CA TYR A 191 15.74 -3.29 -2.36
C TYR A 191 16.81 -3.54 -3.42
N LEU A 192 16.75 -2.75 -4.49
CA LEU A 192 17.81 -2.67 -5.48
C LEU A 192 18.99 -1.89 -4.89
N ASP A 193 20.19 -2.21 -5.37
CA ASP A 193 21.40 -1.48 -4.98
C ASP A 193 21.33 -0.03 -5.47
N GLU A 194 21.82 0.90 -4.64
CA GLU A 194 21.77 2.34 -4.94
C GLU A 194 22.57 2.71 -6.19
N ASP A 195 23.65 1.97 -6.45
CA ASP A 195 24.52 2.22 -7.60
C ASP A 195 23.86 1.77 -8.92
N LEU A 196 22.93 0.81 -8.83
CA LEU A 196 22.24 0.25 -9.98
C LEU A 196 21.08 1.11 -10.45
N VAL A 197 20.44 1.85 -9.55
CA VAL A 197 19.29 2.71 -9.86
C VAL A 197 19.34 3.96 -9.01
N HIS A 198 19.36 5.11 -9.69
CA HIS A 198 19.29 6.41 -9.05
C HIS A 198 17.91 7.03 -9.35
N ALA A 199 17.14 7.36 -8.33
CA ALA A 199 15.91 8.12 -8.50
C ALA A 199 15.87 9.28 -7.51
N SER A 200 15.42 10.44 -7.99
CA SER A 200 15.33 11.66 -7.20
C SER A 200 13.94 12.26 -7.26
N ALA A 201 13.48 12.82 -6.15
CA ALA A 201 12.17 13.45 -6.01
C ALA A 201 12.31 14.79 -5.30
N ILE A 202 11.55 15.80 -5.71
CA ILE A 202 11.54 17.12 -5.07
C ILE A 202 10.36 17.27 -4.13
N VAL A 203 10.55 17.97 -3.03
CA VAL A 203 9.46 18.37 -2.13
C VAL A 203 8.74 19.58 -2.73
N VAL A 204 7.48 19.38 -3.11
CA VAL A 204 6.66 20.43 -3.74
C VAL A 204 6.03 21.35 -2.71
N GLU A 205 5.41 20.78 -1.68
CA GLU A 205 4.76 21.56 -0.62
C GLU A 205 4.51 20.73 0.64
N HIS A 206 4.35 21.41 1.77
CA HIS A 206 3.74 20.84 2.96
C HIS A 206 2.30 21.32 3.06
N THR A 207 1.37 20.38 3.04
CA THR A 207 -0.07 20.67 3.03
C THR A 207 -0.74 20.17 4.29
N ARG A 208 -1.94 20.67 4.57
CA ARG A 208 -2.78 20.21 5.67
C ARG A 208 -4.04 19.56 5.13
N GLY A 209 -4.38 18.40 5.66
CA GLY A 209 -5.60 17.70 5.31
C GLY A 209 -6.87 18.40 5.79
N LYS A 210 -8.00 17.82 5.44
CA LYS A 210 -9.32 18.24 5.94
C LYS A 210 -9.36 18.07 7.46
N MET A 211 -10.00 19.01 8.15
CA MET A 211 -10.18 18.94 9.61
C MET A 211 -11.12 17.77 9.95
N SER A 212 -10.62 16.75 10.64
CA SER A 212 -11.43 15.64 11.13
C SER A 212 -11.95 15.95 12.54
N THR A 213 -13.25 15.74 12.75
CA THR A 213 -13.92 15.93 14.04
C THR A 213 -14.37 14.59 14.58
N VAL A 214 -13.71 14.08 15.62
CA VAL A 214 -14.08 12.83 16.30
C VAL A 214 -14.81 13.17 17.60
N ILE A 215 -16.07 12.77 17.72
CA ILE A 215 -16.87 12.99 18.93
C ILE A 215 -16.80 11.72 19.79
N LYS A 216 -16.09 11.79 20.91
CA LYS A 216 -16.10 10.74 21.95
C LYS A 216 -17.29 10.98 22.87
N LYS A 217 -18.21 10.03 23.02
CA LYS A 217 -19.40 10.18 23.89
C LYS A 217 -19.66 8.91 24.70
N LYS A 218 -20.20 9.05 25.92
CA LYS A 218 -20.62 7.94 26.78
C LYS A 218 -22.11 8.03 27.07
N ARG A 219 -22.84 6.93 26.89
CA ARG A 219 -24.30 6.86 27.10
C ARG A 219 -24.64 7.12 28.58
N ARG A 220 -25.70 7.89 28.83
CA ARG A 220 -26.28 8.19 30.18
C ARG A 220 -25.29 8.77 31.20
N LYS A 221 -24.14 9.26 30.75
CA LYS A 221 -23.11 9.84 31.63
C LYS A 221 -22.84 11.31 31.34
N GLY A 222 -23.62 11.95 30.48
CA GLY A 222 -23.41 13.35 30.05
C GLY A 222 -22.09 13.62 29.30
N TYR A 223 -21.18 12.65 29.26
CA TYR A 223 -19.85 12.81 28.69
C TYR A 223 -19.90 12.85 27.15
N ARG A 224 -19.42 13.97 26.59
CA ARG A 224 -19.20 14.19 25.16
C ARG A 224 -17.99 15.10 24.97
N LYS A 225 -16.98 14.64 24.22
CA LYS A 225 -15.76 15.38 23.89
C LYS A 225 -15.57 15.40 22.37
N THR A 226 -15.56 16.59 21.80
CA THR A 226 -15.24 16.80 20.38
C THR A 226 -13.74 17.00 20.24
N ILE A 227 -13.08 16.13 19.50
CA ILE A 227 -11.65 16.19 19.21
C ILE A 227 -11.50 16.60 17.75
N LYS A 228 -10.78 17.70 17.51
CA LYS A 228 -10.47 18.20 16.16
C LYS A 228 -9.03 17.82 15.83
N ASN A 229 -8.80 17.25 14.67
CA ASN A 229 -7.46 16.97 14.16
C ASN A 229 -7.34 17.49 12.73
N LYS A 230 -6.28 18.25 12.44
CA LYS A 230 -5.97 18.74 11.10
C LYS A 230 -4.60 18.19 10.70
N PRO A 231 -4.56 17.01 10.06
CA PRO A 231 -3.31 16.29 9.80
C PRO A 231 -2.42 17.06 8.83
N TYR A 232 -1.11 16.87 8.95
CA TYR A 232 -0.10 17.43 8.06
C TYR A 232 0.37 16.37 7.07
N TYR A 233 0.67 16.79 5.85
CA TYR A 233 1.16 15.95 4.77
C TYR A 233 2.29 16.66 4.02
N THR A 234 3.12 15.87 3.34
CA THR A 234 4.16 16.39 2.43
C THR A 234 3.85 15.89 1.04
N ARG A 235 3.81 16.79 0.07
CA ARG A 235 3.68 16.42 -1.34
C ARG A 235 5.06 16.43 -1.97
N ILE A 236 5.40 15.30 -2.58
CA ILE A 236 6.64 15.16 -3.35
C ILE A 236 6.30 14.93 -4.81
N ARG A 237 7.19 15.34 -5.72
CA ARG A 237 7.11 15.05 -7.15
C ARG A 237 8.34 14.26 -7.56
N LEU A 238 8.16 13.16 -8.29
CA LEU A 238 9.30 12.41 -8.81
C LEU A 238 9.94 13.20 -9.97
N CYS A 239 11.26 13.43 -9.90
CA CYS A 239 11.97 14.24 -10.90
C CYS A 239 12.54 13.39 -12.01
N GLU A 240 13.30 12.35 -11.67
CA GLU A 240 13.98 11.52 -12.66
C GLU A 240 14.23 10.11 -12.14
N ILE A 241 14.33 9.18 -13.09
CA ILE A 241 14.70 7.78 -12.89
C ILE A 241 15.91 7.52 -13.80
N LYS A 242 17.09 7.37 -13.21
CA LYS A 242 18.36 7.12 -13.88
C LYS A 242 18.75 5.66 -13.72
N VAL A 243 18.77 4.94 -14.83
CA VAL A 243 19.33 3.58 -14.92
C VAL A 243 20.72 3.68 -15.57
N PRO A 244 21.82 3.64 -14.79
CA PRO A 244 23.16 3.64 -15.35
C PRO A 244 23.40 2.40 -16.22
N THR A 245 24.10 2.61 -17.33
CA THR A 245 24.69 1.51 -18.08
C THR A 245 25.94 1.11 -17.31
N ILE A 246 26.08 -0.17 -16.95
CA ILE A 246 27.36 -0.73 -16.50
C ILE A 246 28.27 -0.78 -17.74
N GLN A 247 28.77 0.38 -18.17
CA GLN A 247 30.04 0.41 -18.88
C GLN A 247 31.03 -0.03 -17.81
N ALA A 248 31.71 -1.15 -18.03
CA ALA A 248 32.82 -1.55 -17.17
C ALA A 248 33.93 -0.52 -17.37
N ASP A 249 33.79 0.66 -16.76
CA ASP A 249 34.83 1.66 -16.72
C ASP A 249 35.94 1.07 -15.86
N SER A 250 36.91 0.49 -16.56
CA SER A 250 38.20 0.07 -16.08
C SER A 250 38.82 1.19 -15.26
N SER A 251 38.65 1.13 -13.94
CA SER A 251 39.55 1.79 -13.00
C SER A 251 40.88 1.07 -13.09
N GLN A 252 41.71 1.44 -14.08
CA GLN A 252 43.13 1.15 -13.99
C GLN A 252 43.63 1.78 -12.68
N PRO A 253 44.22 1.00 -11.76
CA PRO A 253 44.96 1.61 -10.67
C PRO A 253 46.09 2.39 -11.31
N ARG A 254 46.07 3.72 -11.15
CA ARG A 254 47.21 4.58 -11.49
C ARG A 254 48.39 4.08 -10.66
N ILE A 255 49.25 3.27 -11.27
CA ILE A 255 50.59 3.03 -10.77
C ILE A 255 51.24 4.42 -10.75
N PRO A 256 51.67 4.94 -9.59
CA PRO A 256 52.42 6.18 -9.57
C PRO A 256 53.73 5.91 -10.31
N SER A 257 53.88 6.54 -11.48
CA SER A 257 55.14 6.64 -12.20
C SER A 257 56.12 7.41 -11.31
N MET A 258 56.99 6.69 -10.61
CA MET A 258 58.15 7.30 -9.97
C MET A 258 59.07 7.81 -11.06
N SER A 259 59.03 9.12 -11.29
CA SER A 259 60.06 9.86 -12.01
C SER A 259 61.34 9.81 -11.16
N ALA A 260 62.32 9.03 -11.61
CA ALA A 260 63.69 9.14 -11.13
C ALA A 260 64.36 10.28 -11.92
N ASP A 261 64.48 11.45 -11.28
CA ASP A 261 65.35 12.53 -11.76
C ASP A 261 66.81 12.22 -11.37
N PRO A 262 67.76 12.17 -12.31
CA PRO A 262 69.17 12.17 -12.01
C PRO A 262 69.71 13.60 -12.11
N SER A 263 70.20 14.18 -11.01
CA SER A 263 71.31 15.16 -10.96
C SER A 263 71.34 15.91 -9.63
N ALA A 264 72.28 15.56 -8.75
CA ALA A 264 72.80 16.47 -7.74
C ALA A 264 74.31 16.26 -7.61
N THR A 265 75.03 17.16 -8.27
CA THR A 265 76.48 17.31 -8.30
C THR A 265 77.00 17.67 -6.91
N HIS A 266 77.85 16.82 -6.32
CA HIS A 266 78.69 17.22 -5.19
C HIS A 266 79.89 18.01 -5.72
N GLN A 267 79.95 19.30 -5.40
CA GLN A 267 81.19 20.08 -5.42
C GLN A 267 81.70 20.18 -3.98
N SER A 268 82.80 19.50 -3.67
CA SER A 268 83.61 19.75 -2.49
C SER A 268 84.80 20.64 -2.87
N THR A 269 84.75 21.89 -2.39
CA THR A 269 85.87 22.83 -2.44
C THR A 269 86.74 22.64 -1.19
N ILE A 270 88.05 22.69 -1.41
CA ILE A 270 89.17 22.48 -0.49
C ILE A 270 89.41 23.73 0.39
N THR A 271 90.31 23.59 1.39
CA THR A 271 91.09 24.59 2.18
C THR A 271 90.48 24.92 3.55
N VAL A 272 91.19 24.89 4.69
CA VAL A 272 92.62 25.04 5.06
C VAL A 272 93.00 24.05 6.15
#